data_AF-A0A7C2GBB6-F1
#
_entry.id   AF-A0A7C2GBB6-F1
#
_cell.length_a   1.000
_cell.length_b   1.000
_cell.length_c   1.000
_cell.angle_alpha   90.00
_cell.angle_beta   90.00
_cell.angle_gamma   90.00
#
_symmetry.space_group_name_H-M   'P 1'
#
loop_
_entity.id
_entity.type
_entity.pdbx_description
1 polymer ?
#
loop_
_entity_poly.entity_id
_entity_poly.type
_entity_poly.pdbx_seq_one_letter_code
_entity_poly.pdbx_strand_id
1 'polypeptide(L)'
;MRRASVALGIVIGMTGLLRGASLSVGTTDQDRPAAQEPHTVRLRNGSVLRGRVVRFENGEFTMILAGTQSRAIIHVADVESIDFGGPDVRVETSRPSEAAPSARSAQQPTAPTPPPAVALPQYVEYTVKVPASQANQEWTDTGIEVVKGQKLRFAVSGRIRVSATQEVGPEGVEREDPDRLMPDRPSGGVIAVIGDDNDDFFFIGQAVEIVAPRGGRLFLMVNEGSPGDNSGEFLVRVQVEEPSRIGAKGQ
;
A
#
# COMPACT_ATOMS: atom_id res chain seq x y z
N MET A 1 37.52 -23.70 -7.74
CA MET A 1 37.32 -23.15 -6.38
C MET A 1 37.49 -21.64 -6.44
N ARG A 2 36.59 -20.91 -5.77
CA ARG A 2 36.39 -19.46 -5.91
C ARG A 2 37.29 -18.67 -4.94
N ARG A 3 37.84 -17.58 -5.49
CA ARG A 3 38.07 -16.22 -4.93
C ARG A 3 39.01 -16.03 -3.72
N ALA A 4 40.09 -15.30 -4.00
CA ALA A 4 40.92 -14.59 -3.04
C ALA A 4 40.23 -13.28 -2.58
N SER A 5 40.31 -13.02 -1.28
CA SER A 5 39.95 -11.76 -0.63
C SER A 5 41.14 -10.80 -0.66
N VAL A 6 40.88 -9.52 -0.90
CA VAL A 6 41.81 -8.42 -0.56
C VAL A 6 41.02 -7.36 0.18
N ALA A 7 41.48 -7.08 1.39
CA ALA A 7 41.10 -5.96 2.23
C ALA A 7 42.26 -4.96 2.28
N LEU A 8 41.94 -3.67 2.27
CA LEU A 8 42.80 -2.53 2.61
C LEU A 8 41.81 -1.43 3.01
N GLY A 9 41.76 -0.85 4.21
CA GLY A 9 42.78 -0.59 5.22
C GLY A 9 43.01 0.91 5.26
N ILE A 10 42.76 1.57 6.40
CA ILE A 10 43.59 2.66 6.98
C ILE A 10 43.05 3.01 8.38
N VAL A 11 44.01 3.21 9.28
CA VAL A 11 43.98 3.34 10.74
C VAL A 11 44.43 4.76 11.13
N ILE A 12 44.37 5.06 12.44
CA ILE A 12 45.14 6.04 13.25
C ILE A 12 44.21 7.17 13.76
N GLY A 13 43.95 7.43 15.04
CA GLY A 13 44.55 7.04 16.31
C GLY A 13 45.05 8.30 17.05
N MET A 14 44.59 8.60 18.28
CA MET A 14 45.43 9.13 19.37
C MET A 14 44.68 9.44 20.69
N THR A 15 45.46 9.25 21.75
CA THR A 15 45.23 9.24 23.21
C THR A 15 44.99 10.62 23.83
N GLY A 16 44.20 10.68 24.92
CA GLY A 16 44.16 11.81 25.86
C GLY A 16 43.50 11.44 27.19
N LEU A 17 44.29 11.37 28.27
CA LEU A 17 43.91 11.09 29.65
C LEU A 17 43.72 12.43 30.39
N LEU A 18 42.73 12.57 31.30
CA LEU A 18 42.82 13.33 32.58
C LEU A 18 41.49 13.34 33.36
N ARG A 19 41.60 13.27 34.70
CA ARG A 19 40.54 13.22 35.71
C ARG A 19 39.93 14.59 36.03
N GLY A 20 38.65 14.61 36.41
CA GLY A 20 38.14 15.37 37.56
C GLY A 20 37.35 16.66 37.28
N ALA A 21 36.05 16.66 37.61
CA ALA A 21 35.32 17.68 38.40
C ALA A 21 33.82 17.66 38.04
N SER A 22 32.97 17.43 39.05
CA SER A 22 31.51 17.64 38.97
C SER A 22 31.17 19.11 38.76
N LEU A 23 30.23 19.39 37.86
CA LEU A 23 29.33 20.55 37.96
C LEU A 23 27.94 20.13 37.46
N SER A 24 26.96 20.33 38.35
CA SER A 24 25.53 20.13 38.09
C SER A 24 25.03 21.18 37.09
N VAL A 25 24.39 20.76 36.01
CA VAL A 25 23.64 21.64 35.09
C VAL A 25 22.27 21.02 34.88
N GLY A 26 21.26 21.87 35.12
CA GLY A 26 19.86 21.54 35.12
C GLY A 26 19.33 21.06 33.77
N THR A 27 18.25 20.31 33.91
CA THR A 27 17.28 19.85 32.93
C THR A 27 17.29 20.65 31.64
N THR A 28 18.05 20.17 30.65
CA THR A 28 17.73 20.44 29.24
C THR A 28 17.24 19.12 28.69
N ASP A 29 15.93 19.01 28.55
CA ASP A 29 15.24 17.97 27.78
C ASP A 29 15.70 18.13 26.32
N GLN A 30 16.84 17.52 26.04
CA GLN A 30 17.52 17.40 24.75
C GLN A 30 17.57 15.91 24.43
N ASP A 31 16.41 15.25 24.43
CA ASP A 31 16.23 13.99 23.71
C ASP A 31 14.74 13.72 23.43
N ARG A 32 14.01 14.75 22.95
CA ARG A 32 12.70 14.49 22.35
C ARG A 32 12.97 13.97 20.93
N PRO A 33 12.80 12.67 20.63
CA PRO A 33 12.83 12.23 19.24
C PRO A 33 11.76 13.04 18.52
N ALA A 34 12.14 13.69 17.42
CA ALA A 34 11.23 14.46 16.60
C ALA A 34 10.04 13.56 16.23
N ALA A 35 8.95 13.68 16.99
CA ALA A 35 7.64 13.22 16.57
C ALA A 35 7.30 14.12 15.39
N GLN A 36 7.75 13.71 14.19
CA GLN A 36 7.40 14.35 12.94
C GLN A 36 5.88 14.42 12.89
N GLU A 37 5.38 15.64 13.04
CA GLU A 37 3.96 15.97 13.04
C GLU A 37 3.28 15.33 11.82
N PRO A 38 2.10 14.73 11.97
CA PRO A 38 1.45 14.03 10.87
C PRO A 38 1.14 15.01 9.72
N HIS A 39 1.57 14.67 8.51
CA HIS A 39 1.15 15.38 7.31
C HIS A 39 -0.36 15.22 7.14
N THR A 40 -0.99 16.27 6.63
CA THR A 40 -2.43 16.27 6.34
C THR A 40 -2.66 16.29 4.83
N VAL A 41 -3.21 15.23 4.28
CA VAL A 41 -3.58 15.12 2.86
C VAL A 41 -5.09 15.35 2.73
N ARG A 42 -5.49 16.38 1.99
CA ARG A 42 -6.89 16.60 1.57
C ARG A 42 -7.08 15.99 0.18
N LEU A 43 -8.14 15.21 0.04
CA LEU A 43 -8.56 14.59 -1.22
C LEU A 43 -9.66 15.44 -1.86
N ARG A 44 -9.77 15.38 -3.19
CA ARG A 44 -10.78 16.14 -3.97
C ARG A 44 -12.23 15.79 -3.63
N ASN A 45 -12.45 14.65 -2.98
CA ASN A 45 -13.74 14.27 -2.43
C ASN A 45 -14.03 14.93 -1.05
N GLY A 46 -13.17 15.84 -0.60
CA GLY A 46 -13.25 16.52 0.69
C GLY A 46 -12.69 15.73 1.89
N SER A 47 -12.26 14.48 1.69
CA SER A 47 -11.69 13.65 2.76
C SER A 47 -10.33 14.17 3.22
N VAL A 48 -10.07 14.08 4.52
CA VAL A 48 -8.80 14.53 5.12
C VAL A 48 -8.10 13.38 5.82
N LEU A 49 -6.88 13.10 5.41
CA LEU A 49 -6.05 12.01 5.91
C LEU A 49 -4.89 12.57 6.70
N ARG A 50 -4.63 11.96 7.85
CA ARG A 50 -3.50 12.33 8.71
C ARG A 50 -2.53 11.17 8.79
N GLY A 51 -1.26 11.43 8.54
CA GLY A 51 -0.25 10.38 8.54
C GLY A 51 1.09 10.85 8.00
N ARG A 52 2.02 9.92 7.86
CA ARG A 52 3.32 10.19 7.26
C ARG A 52 3.32 9.68 5.83
N VAL A 53 3.47 10.58 4.87
CA VAL A 53 3.76 10.18 3.48
C VAL A 53 5.16 9.57 3.46
N VAL A 54 5.27 8.30 3.08
CA VAL A 54 6.53 7.53 3.11
C VAL A 54 7.08 7.22 1.72
N ARG A 55 6.25 7.28 0.67
CA ARG A 55 6.67 7.04 -0.72
C ARG A 55 5.74 7.78 -1.69
N PHE A 56 6.31 8.19 -2.82
CA PHE A 56 5.58 8.60 -4.02
C PHE A 56 6.21 7.90 -5.23
N GLU A 57 5.43 7.10 -5.94
CA GLU A 57 5.89 6.34 -7.11
C GLU A 57 4.71 6.07 -8.04
N ASN A 58 4.92 6.09 -9.37
CA ASN A 58 3.88 5.82 -10.37
C ASN A 58 2.58 6.63 -10.23
N GLY A 59 2.67 7.85 -9.67
CA GLY A 59 1.50 8.70 -9.45
C GLY A 59 0.69 8.34 -8.20
N GLU A 60 1.22 7.50 -7.31
CA GLU A 60 0.58 7.10 -6.06
C GLU A 60 1.40 7.54 -4.84
N PHE A 61 0.73 8.08 -3.83
CA PHE A 61 1.28 8.30 -2.50
C PHE A 61 1.06 7.08 -1.62
N THR A 62 2.10 6.57 -0.98
CA THR A 62 1.97 5.66 0.16
C THR A 62 2.11 6.46 1.45
N MET A 63 1.13 6.35 2.33
CA MET A 63 1.12 7.02 3.63
C MET A 63 0.92 6.01 4.77
N ILE A 64 1.67 6.16 5.87
CA ILE A 64 1.40 5.47 7.12
C ILE A 64 0.43 6.34 7.93
N LEU A 65 -0.76 5.85 8.23
CA LEU A 65 -1.81 6.64 8.89
C LEU A 65 -1.49 6.88 10.36
N ALA A 66 -1.70 8.11 10.84
CA ALA A 66 -1.43 8.50 12.22
C ALA A 66 -2.27 7.67 13.20
N GLY A 67 -1.65 7.14 14.26
CA GLY A 67 -2.32 6.30 15.26
C GLY A 67 -2.50 4.83 14.86
N THR A 68 -2.08 4.43 13.64
CA THR A 68 -2.09 3.05 13.18
C THR A 68 -0.75 2.70 12.52
N GLN A 69 -0.47 1.41 12.32
CA GLN A 69 0.62 0.97 11.43
C GLN A 69 0.13 0.73 9.99
N SER A 70 -1.12 1.10 9.70
CA SER A 70 -1.77 0.84 8.42
C SER A 70 -1.23 1.77 7.32
N ARG A 71 -1.08 1.21 6.11
CA ARG A 71 -0.63 1.92 4.92
C ARG A 71 -1.83 2.28 4.04
N ALA A 72 -1.86 3.49 3.51
CA ALA A 72 -2.82 3.94 2.51
C ALA A 72 -2.10 4.27 1.21
N ILE A 73 -2.60 3.77 0.08
CA ILE A 73 -2.13 4.09 -1.27
C ILE A 73 -3.17 5.03 -1.91
N ILE A 74 -2.75 6.21 -2.35
CA ILE A 74 -3.62 7.30 -2.82
C ILE A 74 -3.14 7.74 -4.20
N HIS A 75 -3.99 7.69 -5.22
CA HIS A 75 -3.66 8.26 -6.52
C HIS A 75 -3.57 9.79 -6.42
N VAL A 76 -2.55 10.38 -7.05
CA VAL A 76 -2.35 11.83 -7.11
C VAL A 76 -3.54 12.56 -7.72
N ALA A 77 -4.29 11.90 -8.62
CA ALA A 77 -5.51 12.44 -9.23
C ALA A 77 -6.61 12.73 -8.19
N ASP A 78 -6.63 11.99 -7.09
CA ASP A 78 -7.60 12.14 -6.01
C ASP A 78 -7.15 13.15 -4.96
N VAL A 79 -5.91 13.66 -5.04
CA VAL A 79 -5.36 14.62 -4.07
C VAL A 79 -5.75 16.06 -4.46
N GLU A 80 -6.23 16.80 -3.46
CA GLU A 80 -6.53 18.23 -3.55
C GLU A 80 -5.38 19.07 -2.99
N SER A 81 -4.92 18.79 -1.77
CA SER A 81 -3.80 19.52 -1.14
C SER A 81 -3.06 18.66 -0.14
N ILE A 82 -1.76 18.90 0.06
CA ILE A 82 -0.97 18.26 1.12
C ILE A 82 -0.34 19.34 2.00
N ASP A 83 -0.61 19.28 3.30
CA ASP A 83 -0.03 20.13 4.33
C ASP A 83 1.05 19.34 5.08
N PHE A 84 2.30 19.80 4.92
CA PHE A 84 3.47 19.27 5.58
C PHE A 84 3.82 20.21 6.73
N GLY A 85 3.08 20.10 7.84
CA GLY A 85 3.17 21.00 8.99
C GLY A 85 4.61 21.39 9.33
N GLY A 86 4.96 22.64 9.02
CA GLY A 86 6.22 23.28 9.41
C GLY A 86 5.96 24.36 10.45
N PRO A 87 6.96 24.75 11.25
CA PRO A 87 6.79 25.87 12.17
C PRO A 87 6.52 27.15 11.36
N ASP A 88 5.40 27.80 11.64
CA ASP A 88 5.11 29.16 11.19
C ASP A 88 6.30 30.05 11.59
N VAL A 89 7.13 30.45 10.62
CA VAL A 89 8.02 31.60 10.81
C VAL A 89 7.14 32.83 10.71
N ARG A 90 6.43 33.12 11.80
CA ARG A 90 5.74 34.39 12.00
C ARG A 90 6.83 35.46 12.10
N VAL A 91 7.01 36.23 11.04
CA VAL A 91 7.80 37.46 11.09
C VAL A 91 7.00 38.45 11.94
N GLU A 92 7.24 38.43 13.25
CA GLU A 92 6.60 39.33 14.19
C GLU A 92 7.54 40.52 14.47
N THR A 93 7.36 41.57 13.67
CA THR A 93 7.96 42.88 13.92
C THR A 93 7.36 43.46 15.21
N SER A 94 8.14 43.35 16.31
CA SER A 94 8.18 44.16 17.54
C SER A 94 7.00 45.09 17.90
N ARG A 95 6.46 44.92 19.13
CA ARG A 95 6.41 45.94 20.21
C ARG A 95 5.89 45.34 21.54
N PRO A 96 6.30 45.88 22.71
CA PRO A 96 6.03 45.26 24.01
C PRO A 96 4.67 45.63 24.60
N SER A 97 4.19 44.70 25.43
CA SER A 97 2.96 44.68 26.21
C SER A 97 2.84 45.83 27.21
N GLU A 98 1.68 46.51 27.21
CA GLU A 98 1.20 47.32 28.33
C GLU A 98 -0.27 46.98 28.63
N ALA A 99 -0.62 47.00 29.91
CA ALA A 99 -1.61 46.14 30.57
C ALA A 99 -3.09 46.58 30.45
N ALA A 100 -3.98 45.55 30.39
CA ALA A 100 -5.34 45.36 30.99
C ALA A 100 -6.41 46.51 31.01
N PRO A 101 -7.70 46.26 31.30
CA PRO A 101 -8.59 45.08 31.14
C PRO A 101 -9.97 45.44 30.47
N SER A 102 -10.86 44.44 30.41
CA SER A 102 -12.35 44.54 30.40
C SER A 102 -13.12 44.36 29.07
N ALA A 103 -13.87 43.25 29.07
CA ALA A 103 -15.26 43.10 28.64
C ALA A 103 -15.67 43.46 27.19
N ARG A 104 -15.89 42.41 26.38
CA ARG A 104 -17.12 42.30 25.59
C ARG A 104 -17.38 40.84 25.20
N SER A 105 -18.57 40.34 25.54
CA SER A 105 -19.10 39.08 25.03
C SER A 105 -19.14 39.15 23.49
N ALA A 106 -18.22 38.45 22.83
CA ALA A 106 -18.33 38.15 21.41
C ALA A 106 -18.96 36.77 21.29
N GLN A 107 -20.14 36.70 20.68
CA GLN A 107 -20.76 35.44 20.26
C GLN A 107 -19.75 34.66 19.41
N GLN A 108 -19.32 33.51 19.94
CA GLN A 108 -18.48 32.57 19.22
C GLN A 108 -19.30 32.02 18.04
N PRO A 109 -18.83 32.13 16.79
CA PRO A 109 -19.49 31.48 15.66
C PRO A 109 -19.59 29.99 15.96
N THR A 110 -20.79 29.41 15.87
CA THR A 110 -20.95 27.95 15.90
C THR A 110 -20.12 27.37 14.77
N ALA A 111 -19.03 26.68 15.13
CA ALA A 111 -18.25 25.94 14.15
C ALA A 111 -19.20 24.97 13.42
N PRO A 112 -19.19 24.93 12.07
CA PRO A 112 -19.97 23.94 11.35
C PRO A 112 -19.55 22.55 11.84
N THR A 113 -20.54 21.70 12.13
CA THR A 113 -20.31 20.29 12.43
C THR A 113 -19.42 19.70 11.33
N PRO A 114 -18.28 19.07 11.67
CA PRO A 114 -17.46 18.42 10.66
C PRO A 114 -18.35 17.45 9.88
N PRO A 115 -18.32 17.43 8.54
CA PRO A 115 -18.98 16.39 7.78
C PRO A 115 -18.52 15.03 8.32
N PRO A 116 -19.42 14.02 8.39
CA PRO A 116 -19.05 12.70 8.87
C PRO A 116 -17.79 12.24 8.13
N ALA A 117 -16.74 11.90 8.87
CA ALA A 117 -15.49 11.44 8.30
C ALA A 117 -15.79 10.22 7.43
N VAL A 118 -15.66 10.38 6.11
CA VAL A 118 -15.76 9.27 5.18
C VAL A 118 -14.57 8.37 5.47
N ALA A 119 -14.82 7.16 5.96
CA ALA A 119 -13.78 6.20 6.23
C ALA A 119 -13.05 5.89 4.91
N LEU A 120 -11.72 5.96 4.92
CA LEU A 120 -10.94 5.47 3.79
C LEU A 120 -11.27 3.99 3.54
N PRO A 121 -11.31 3.55 2.27
CA PRO A 121 -11.42 2.14 1.97
C PRO A 121 -10.26 1.41 2.65
N GLN A 122 -10.61 0.51 3.56
CA GLN A 122 -9.66 -0.40 4.18
C GLN A 122 -9.47 -1.56 3.21
N TYR A 123 -8.27 -2.12 3.15
CA TYR A 123 -8.01 -3.31 2.35
C TYR A 123 -7.47 -4.41 3.25
N VAL A 124 -7.98 -5.62 3.05
CA VAL A 124 -7.38 -6.83 3.61
C VAL A 124 -6.47 -7.44 2.56
N GLU A 125 -5.22 -7.71 2.93
CA GLU A 125 -4.23 -8.32 2.04
C GLU A 125 -4.13 -9.82 2.27
N TYR A 126 -4.12 -10.57 1.18
CA TYR A 126 -3.91 -12.00 1.11
C TYR A 126 -2.72 -12.30 0.21
N THR A 127 -2.04 -13.40 0.48
CA THR A 127 -0.97 -13.92 -0.38
C THR A 127 -1.29 -15.34 -0.78
N VAL A 128 -1.40 -15.58 -2.08
CA VAL A 128 -1.76 -16.87 -2.66
C VAL A 128 -0.62 -17.36 -3.55
N LYS A 129 -0.29 -18.65 -3.45
CA LYS A 129 0.62 -19.31 -4.39
C LYS A 129 -0.20 -19.91 -5.53
N VAL A 130 0.19 -19.62 -6.77
CA VAL A 130 -0.48 -20.15 -7.96
C VAL A 130 0.53 -21.01 -8.73
N PRO A 131 0.44 -22.35 -8.63
CA PRO A 131 1.28 -23.27 -9.37
C PRO A 131 1.11 -23.11 -10.89
N ALA A 132 2.22 -23.21 -11.62
CA ALA A 132 2.20 -23.20 -13.10
C ALA A 132 1.73 -24.52 -13.71
N SER A 133 1.97 -25.62 -12.97
CA SER A 133 1.48 -26.93 -13.31
C SER A 133 0.30 -27.24 -12.42
N GLN A 134 -0.86 -27.39 -13.05
CA GLN A 134 -2.09 -27.87 -12.44
C GLN A 134 -2.52 -29.08 -13.25
N ALA A 135 -2.71 -30.22 -12.61
CA ALA A 135 -3.28 -31.37 -13.29
C ALA A 135 -4.66 -30.96 -13.84
N ASN A 136 -4.97 -31.33 -15.08
CA ASN A 136 -6.27 -31.06 -15.71
C ASN A 136 -6.74 -29.58 -15.68
N GLN A 137 -5.81 -28.61 -15.70
CA GLN A 137 -6.15 -27.17 -15.66
C GLN A 137 -6.99 -26.77 -14.43
N GLU A 138 -6.72 -27.39 -13.27
CA GLU A 138 -7.41 -27.07 -12.02
C GLU A 138 -7.16 -25.63 -11.53
N TRP A 139 -8.22 -25.00 -11.02
CA TRP A 139 -8.18 -23.69 -10.41
C TRP A 139 -7.57 -23.73 -9.00
N THR A 140 -6.77 -22.73 -8.65
CA THR A 140 -6.31 -22.52 -7.27
C THR A 140 -7.39 -21.80 -6.45
N ASP A 141 -7.97 -22.49 -5.48
CA ASP A 141 -8.85 -21.88 -4.47
C ASP A 141 -8.06 -20.99 -3.50
N THR A 142 -8.43 -19.72 -3.41
CA THR A 142 -7.69 -18.69 -2.66
C THR A 142 -8.01 -18.56 -1.16
N GLY A 143 -9.04 -19.20 -0.62
CA GLY A 143 -9.66 -18.81 0.66
C GLY A 143 -10.49 -17.49 0.69
N ILE A 144 -10.39 -16.62 -0.32
CA ILE A 144 -10.99 -15.27 -0.35
C ILE A 144 -12.44 -15.28 -0.86
N GLU A 145 -13.34 -14.71 -0.06
CA GLU A 145 -14.74 -14.43 -0.42
C GLU A 145 -14.90 -12.97 -0.86
N VAL A 146 -15.61 -12.76 -1.96
CA VAL A 146 -15.80 -11.44 -2.56
C VAL A 146 -17.29 -11.12 -2.64
N VAL A 147 -17.64 -9.86 -2.43
CA VAL A 147 -18.98 -9.30 -2.60
C VAL A 147 -18.99 -8.42 -3.85
N LYS A 148 -20.10 -8.46 -4.58
CA LYS A 148 -20.34 -7.59 -5.73
C LYS A 148 -20.07 -6.12 -5.37
N GLY A 149 -19.29 -5.45 -6.20
CA GLY A 149 -18.93 -4.04 -6.07
C GLY A 149 -17.66 -3.78 -5.26
N GLN A 150 -17.07 -4.79 -4.59
CA GLN A 150 -15.77 -4.61 -3.94
C GLN A 150 -14.66 -4.40 -4.96
N LYS A 151 -13.71 -3.53 -4.63
CA LYS A 151 -12.46 -3.39 -5.38
C LYS A 151 -11.44 -4.43 -4.94
N LEU A 152 -10.79 -5.05 -5.92
CA LEU A 152 -9.69 -5.98 -5.72
C LEU A 152 -8.46 -5.47 -6.45
N ARG A 153 -7.32 -5.45 -5.76
CA ARG A 153 -6.02 -5.11 -6.35
C ARG A 153 -5.10 -6.31 -6.31
N PHE A 154 -4.56 -6.65 -7.46
CA PHE A 154 -3.66 -7.78 -7.63
C PHE A 154 -2.25 -7.29 -7.91
N ALA A 155 -1.27 -7.94 -7.31
CA ALA A 155 0.13 -7.79 -7.66
C ALA A 155 0.79 -9.16 -7.69
N VAL A 156 1.27 -9.57 -8.85
CA VAL A 156 1.84 -10.89 -9.09
C VAL A 156 3.36 -10.78 -9.18
N SER A 157 4.05 -11.75 -8.58
CA SER A 157 5.50 -11.83 -8.60
C SER A 157 5.97 -13.27 -8.78
N GLY A 158 7.21 -13.43 -9.20
CA GLY A 158 7.80 -14.72 -9.50
C GLY A 158 7.92 -14.95 -11.01
N ARG A 159 8.36 -16.16 -11.37
CA ARG A 159 8.49 -16.62 -12.74
C ARG A 159 8.16 -18.10 -12.81
N ILE A 160 7.62 -18.53 -13.94
CA ILE A 160 7.25 -19.91 -14.19
C ILE A 160 7.89 -20.39 -15.49
N ARG A 161 8.12 -21.70 -15.62
CA ARG A 161 8.42 -22.31 -16.92
C ARG A 161 7.13 -22.78 -17.57
N VAL A 162 6.97 -22.37 -18.82
CA VAL A 162 5.87 -22.76 -19.72
C VAL A 162 6.35 -23.74 -20.80
N SER A 163 7.62 -24.14 -20.75
CA SER A 163 8.20 -25.23 -21.52
C SER A 163 9.57 -25.58 -20.92
N ALA A 164 10.21 -26.64 -21.43
CA ALA A 164 11.57 -27.02 -21.04
C ALA A 164 12.62 -25.90 -21.22
N THR A 165 12.38 -24.93 -22.10
CA THR A 165 13.37 -23.89 -22.45
C THR A 165 12.92 -22.47 -22.18
N GLN A 166 11.63 -22.26 -21.85
CA GLN A 166 11.06 -20.92 -21.72
C GLN A 166 10.54 -20.66 -20.31
N GLU A 167 11.04 -19.59 -19.71
CA GLU A 167 10.60 -19.05 -18.43
C GLU A 167 9.99 -17.66 -18.66
N VAL A 168 8.82 -17.40 -18.06
CA VAL A 168 8.03 -16.17 -18.26
C VAL A 168 7.66 -15.54 -16.93
N GLY A 169 7.45 -14.22 -16.94
CA GLY A 169 6.84 -13.49 -15.84
C GLY A 169 5.32 -13.54 -15.88
N PRO A 170 4.65 -12.89 -14.92
CA PRO A 170 3.18 -12.87 -14.83
C PRO A 170 2.46 -12.22 -16.00
N GLU A 171 3.16 -11.37 -16.76
CA GLU A 171 2.68 -10.80 -18.03
C GLU A 171 2.50 -11.85 -19.14
N GLY A 172 3.12 -13.02 -18.97
CA GLY A 172 3.09 -14.10 -19.94
C GLY A 172 3.89 -13.81 -21.21
N VAL A 173 3.60 -14.58 -22.26
CA VAL A 173 4.18 -14.41 -23.59
C VAL A 173 3.11 -14.57 -24.66
N GLU A 174 3.18 -13.71 -25.68
CA GLU A 174 2.33 -13.84 -26.87
C GLU A 174 2.67 -15.12 -27.62
N ARG A 175 1.67 -16.00 -27.73
CA ARG A 175 1.77 -17.32 -28.38
C ARG A 175 0.37 -17.73 -28.82
N GLU A 176 0.28 -18.39 -29.97
CA GLU A 176 -0.94 -19.11 -30.36
C GLU A 176 -1.09 -20.35 -29.47
N ASP A 177 -2.16 -20.37 -28.69
CA ASP A 177 -2.59 -21.51 -27.89
C ASP A 177 -4.13 -21.43 -27.76
N PRO A 178 -4.88 -22.17 -28.59
CA PRO A 178 -6.34 -22.11 -28.63
C PRO A 178 -7.01 -22.80 -27.43
N ASP A 179 -6.27 -23.63 -26.69
CA ASP A 179 -6.81 -24.42 -25.58
C ASP A 179 -6.77 -23.65 -24.24
N ARG A 180 -6.30 -22.41 -24.25
CA ARG A 180 -6.37 -21.49 -23.10
C ARG A 180 -7.80 -21.05 -22.83
N LEU A 181 -8.13 -20.83 -21.56
CA LEU A 181 -9.41 -20.23 -21.18
C LEU A 181 -9.56 -18.78 -21.66
N MET A 182 -8.46 -18.03 -21.79
CA MET A 182 -8.43 -16.72 -22.46
C MET A 182 -7.51 -16.76 -23.69
N PRO A 183 -8.00 -17.21 -24.86
CA PRO A 183 -7.19 -17.37 -26.08
C PRO A 183 -6.61 -16.06 -26.62
N ASP A 184 -7.24 -14.92 -26.32
CA ASP A 184 -6.82 -13.57 -26.72
C ASP A 184 -5.79 -12.95 -25.76
N ARG A 185 -5.37 -13.69 -24.73
CA ARG A 185 -4.42 -13.23 -23.71
C ARG A 185 -3.14 -14.07 -23.70
N PRO A 186 -2.01 -13.50 -23.24
CA PRO A 186 -0.73 -14.19 -23.22
C PRO A 186 -0.73 -15.53 -22.48
N SER A 187 0.07 -16.46 -22.99
CA SER A 187 0.38 -17.75 -22.35
C SER A 187 1.21 -17.55 -21.10
N GLY A 188 0.93 -18.32 -20.05
CA GLY A 188 1.66 -18.22 -18.78
C GLY A 188 1.32 -16.99 -17.93
N GLY A 189 0.39 -16.14 -18.37
CA GLY A 189 -0.12 -15.05 -17.54
C GLY A 189 -1.09 -15.54 -16.46
N VAL A 190 -1.33 -14.76 -15.41
CA VAL A 190 -2.33 -15.12 -14.38
C VAL A 190 -3.72 -14.64 -14.78
N ILE A 191 -4.71 -15.51 -14.59
CA ILE A 191 -6.13 -15.20 -14.73
C ILE A 191 -6.89 -15.48 -13.43
N ALA A 192 -8.05 -14.86 -13.29
CA ALA A 192 -8.92 -15.00 -12.15
C ALA A 192 -10.38 -15.21 -12.56
N VAL A 193 -11.15 -15.86 -11.69
CA VAL A 193 -12.61 -15.96 -11.78
C VAL A 193 -13.23 -15.78 -10.39
N ILE A 194 -14.43 -15.18 -10.34
CA ILE A 194 -15.19 -14.99 -9.09
C ILE A 194 -16.46 -15.82 -9.18
N GLY A 195 -16.55 -16.87 -8.35
CA GLY A 195 -17.52 -17.96 -8.50
C GLY A 195 -17.03 -19.02 -9.50
N ASP A 196 -17.37 -20.27 -9.24
CA ASP A 196 -16.98 -21.46 -10.03
C ASP A 196 -18.04 -21.88 -11.07
N ASP A 197 -19.08 -21.07 -11.26
CA ASP A 197 -20.27 -21.34 -12.07
C ASP A 197 -20.33 -20.50 -13.37
N ASN A 198 -19.20 -19.95 -13.83
CA ASN A 198 -19.15 -19.03 -14.95
C ASN A 198 -17.78 -18.96 -15.65
N ASP A 199 -17.77 -18.34 -16.82
CA ASP A 199 -16.59 -18.13 -17.68
C ASP A 199 -16.18 -16.65 -17.78
N ASP A 200 -16.57 -15.82 -16.81
CA ASP A 200 -16.25 -14.38 -16.78
C ASP A 200 -14.82 -14.18 -16.23
N PHE A 201 -13.82 -14.54 -17.03
CA PHE A 201 -12.41 -14.51 -16.64
C PHE A 201 -11.80 -13.11 -16.69
N PHE A 202 -10.91 -12.83 -15.73
CA PHE A 202 -10.11 -11.61 -15.69
C PHE A 202 -8.65 -11.94 -15.96
N PHE A 203 -8.04 -11.24 -16.92
CA PHE A 203 -6.59 -11.24 -17.05
C PHE A 203 -5.97 -10.34 -15.98
N ILE A 204 -5.12 -10.92 -15.14
CA ILE A 204 -4.47 -10.22 -14.03
C ILE A 204 -3.09 -9.67 -14.46
N GLY A 205 -2.33 -10.48 -15.21
CA GLY A 205 -0.98 -10.12 -15.60
C GLY A 205 -0.07 -9.84 -14.40
N GLN A 206 0.76 -8.81 -14.49
CA GLN A 206 1.63 -8.37 -13.39
C GLN A 206 0.88 -7.65 -12.27
N ALA A 207 -0.05 -6.78 -12.61
CA ALA A 207 -0.87 -6.05 -11.65
C ALA A 207 -2.13 -5.49 -12.32
N VAL A 208 -3.26 -5.54 -11.60
CA VAL A 208 -4.53 -4.96 -12.06
C VAL A 208 -5.41 -4.61 -10.86
N GLU A 209 -6.25 -3.58 -11.02
CA GLU A 209 -7.40 -3.32 -10.14
C GLU A 209 -8.69 -3.71 -10.88
N ILE A 210 -9.55 -4.48 -10.24
CA ILE A 210 -10.88 -4.83 -10.77
C ILE A 210 -11.96 -4.48 -9.75
N VAL A 211 -13.18 -4.25 -10.25
CA VAL A 211 -14.38 -4.19 -9.42
C VAL A 211 -15.14 -5.50 -9.61
N ALA A 212 -15.46 -6.20 -8.53
CA ALA A 212 -16.15 -7.48 -8.59
C ALA A 212 -17.57 -7.31 -9.19
N PRO A 213 -17.88 -7.90 -10.36
CA PRO A 213 -19.21 -7.75 -10.95
C PRO A 213 -20.27 -8.60 -10.23
N ARG A 214 -19.84 -9.60 -9.46
CA ARG A 214 -20.63 -10.55 -8.70
C ARG A 214 -19.97 -10.87 -7.37
N GLY A 215 -20.72 -11.50 -6.46
CA GLY A 215 -20.17 -12.08 -5.25
C GLY A 215 -19.83 -13.56 -5.44
N GLY A 216 -18.86 -14.05 -4.70
CA GLY A 216 -18.44 -15.44 -4.72
C GLY A 216 -16.98 -15.63 -4.33
N ARG A 217 -16.59 -16.91 -4.37
CA ARG A 217 -15.26 -17.39 -4.07
C ARG A 217 -14.27 -17.00 -5.18
N LEU A 218 -13.14 -16.39 -4.84
CA LEU A 218 -12.10 -16.04 -5.82
C LEU A 218 -11.21 -17.26 -6.10
N PHE A 219 -10.96 -17.52 -7.38
CA PHE A 219 -10.02 -18.53 -7.87
C PHE A 219 -8.98 -17.93 -8.81
N LEU A 220 -7.80 -18.53 -8.85
CA LEU A 220 -6.69 -18.09 -9.69
C LEU A 220 -6.08 -19.27 -10.46
N MET A 221 -5.61 -19.02 -11.68
CA MET A 221 -4.80 -20.00 -12.41
C MET A 221 -3.84 -19.31 -13.39
N VAL A 222 -2.97 -20.11 -13.99
CA VAL A 222 -2.14 -19.69 -15.12
C VAL A 222 -2.90 -19.95 -16.42
N ASN A 223 -2.93 -18.96 -17.32
CA ASN A 223 -3.56 -19.03 -18.63
C ASN A 223 -2.70 -19.87 -19.59
N GLU A 224 -2.92 -21.19 -19.59
CA GLU A 224 -2.20 -22.13 -20.45
C GLU A 224 -3.08 -23.32 -20.84
N GLY A 225 -3.07 -23.74 -22.10
CA GLY A 225 -3.83 -24.90 -22.58
C GLY A 225 -3.19 -26.25 -22.24
N SER A 226 -1.85 -26.29 -22.13
CA SER A 226 -1.09 -27.51 -21.82
C SER A 226 -0.23 -27.35 -20.55
N PRO A 227 -0.81 -27.45 -19.34
CA PRO A 227 -0.08 -27.24 -18.08
C PRO A 227 0.86 -28.40 -17.66
N GLY A 228 0.89 -29.49 -18.42
CA GLY A 228 1.53 -30.76 -18.02
C GLY A 228 3.06 -30.71 -17.97
N ASP A 229 3.71 -29.82 -18.71
CA ASP A 229 5.17 -29.63 -18.74
C ASP A 229 5.63 -28.35 -18.05
N ASN A 230 4.70 -27.61 -17.43
CA ASN A 230 5.00 -26.38 -16.72
C ASN A 230 5.67 -26.65 -15.37
N SER A 231 6.39 -25.66 -14.85
CA SER A 231 6.93 -25.73 -13.47
C SER A 231 7.12 -24.36 -12.83
N GLY A 232 7.20 -24.35 -11.50
CA GLY A 232 7.27 -23.12 -10.70
C GLY A 232 5.89 -22.65 -10.23
N GLU A 233 5.88 -21.50 -9.58
CA GLU A 233 4.69 -20.88 -9.02
C GLU A 233 4.83 -19.36 -9.04
N PHE A 234 3.69 -18.68 -9.17
CA PHE A 234 3.59 -17.25 -8.87
C PHE A 234 3.17 -17.03 -7.42
N LEU A 235 3.59 -15.90 -6.87
CA LEU A 235 3.07 -15.37 -5.62
C LEU A 235 2.17 -14.16 -5.94
N VAL A 236 0.88 -14.33 -5.71
CA VAL A 236 -0.16 -13.31 -5.96
C VAL A 236 -0.53 -12.65 -4.65
N ARG A 237 -0.29 -11.34 -4.54
CA ARG A 237 -0.88 -10.52 -3.49
C ARG A 237 -2.24 -10.01 -3.96
N VAL A 238 -3.26 -10.20 -3.13
CA VAL A 238 -4.63 -9.75 -3.39
C VAL A 238 -5.03 -8.82 -2.24
N GLN A 239 -5.34 -7.57 -2.55
CA GLN A 239 -5.94 -6.63 -1.61
C GLN A 239 -7.42 -6.49 -1.92
N VAL A 240 -8.28 -6.83 -0.97
CA VAL A 240 -9.74 -6.74 -1.11
C VAL A 240 -10.24 -5.58 -0.27
N GLU A 241 -10.98 -4.67 -0.88
CA GLU A 241 -11.64 -3.56 -0.19
C GLU A 241 -12.63 -4.09 0.84
N GLU A 242 -12.47 -3.71 2.11
CA GLU A 242 -13.47 -3.97 3.13
C GLU A 242 -14.76 -3.21 2.80
N PRO A 243 -15.93 -3.84 2.99
CA PRO A 243 -17.19 -3.14 2.87
C PRO A 243 -17.21 -1.95 3.85
N SER A 244 -17.56 -0.76 3.34
CA SER A 244 -17.61 0.45 4.16
C SER A 244 -18.56 0.25 5.33
N ARG A 245 -18.03 0.24 6.56
CA ARG A 245 -18.83 0.16 7.78
C ARG A 245 -19.44 1.53 8.10
N ILE A 246 -20.39 2.00 7.29
CA ILE A 246 -21.19 3.16 7.65
C ILE A 246 -22.37 2.67 8.50
N GLY A 247 -22.21 2.79 9.82
CA GLY A 247 -23.30 2.87 10.80
C GLY A 247 -24.34 1.75 10.81
N ALA A 248 -24.01 0.59 11.41
CA ALA A 248 -25.05 -0.24 12.02
C ALA A 248 -25.64 0.52 13.23
N LYS A 249 -26.70 1.31 12.98
CA LYS A 249 -27.58 1.82 14.02
C LYS A 249 -29.01 1.31 13.77
N GLY A 250 -29.50 0.51 14.72
CA GLY A 250 -30.93 0.39 15.02
C GLY A 250 -31.63 -0.83 14.43
N GLN A 251 -31.74 -1.89 15.22
CA GLN A 251 -33.04 -2.46 15.56
C GLN A 251 -33.18 -2.48 17.09
#